data_AF-A0A7X9B975-F1
#
_entry.id   AF-A0A7X9B975-F1
#
_cell.length_a   1.000
_cell.length_b   1.000
_cell.length_c   1.000
_cell.angle_alpha   90.00
_cell.angle_beta   90.00
_cell.angle_gamma   90.00
#
_symmetry.space_group_name_H-M   'P 1'
#
loop_
_entity.id
_entity.type
_entity.pdbx_description
1 polymer ?
#
loop_
_entity_poly.entity_id
_entity_poly.type
_entity_poly.pdbx_seq_one_letter_code
_entity_poly.pdbx_strand_id
1 'polypeptide(L)'
;MNIRTGIDIIKNARIGKIMQKNKDSFYNRIFTADEKDYIEDKNNNVATVAGMFAAKEAVSKLIGTGIGQVSWKDIIIRHDLYGRPYLELSTVAKNITNKLGIYNIDISISNEEEYSVALAIGGQTKIMIIADNMPYRLKKRTQESHKGDYGRIGIIGGSVGMLGAMYLSSYGALRSGTGLVYAILQKDLARDLNIKGTELITKEADELSVYRKAQDGLDSLVIGPGFGTGNR
;
A
#
# COMPACT_ATOMS: atom_id res chain seq x y z
N MET A 1 6.96 -3.33 6.72
CA MET A 1 5.51 -3.14 6.65
C MET A 1 4.92 -4.54 6.76
N ASN A 2 4.24 -4.86 7.87
CA ASN A 2 3.67 -6.20 8.05
C ASN A 2 2.30 -6.23 7.40
N ILE A 3 2.26 -6.72 6.17
CA ILE A 3 1.03 -6.99 5.41
C ILE A 3 0.66 -8.45 5.64
N ARG A 4 -0.62 -8.70 5.88
CA ARG A 4 -1.24 -10.01 5.96
C ARG A 4 -2.35 -10.10 4.92
N THR A 5 -2.58 -11.31 4.45
CA THR A 5 -3.59 -11.59 3.43
C THR A 5 -4.37 -12.82 3.82
N GLY A 6 -5.61 -12.91 3.33
CA GLY A 6 -6.38 -14.13 3.31
C GLY A 6 -7.16 -14.21 2.03
N ILE A 7 -7.29 -15.40 1.48
CA ILE A 7 -8.02 -15.65 0.24
C ILE A 7 -8.90 -16.88 0.44
N ASP A 8 -10.09 -16.83 -0.14
CA ASP A 8 -10.96 -17.98 -0.18
C ASP A 8 -11.73 -18.08 -1.50
N ILE A 9 -12.02 -19.31 -1.91
CA ILE A 9 -12.76 -19.63 -3.12
C ILE A 9 -13.83 -20.67 -2.81
N ILE A 10 -15.04 -20.40 -3.31
CA ILE A 10 -16.24 -21.16 -3.01
C ILE A 10 -16.86 -21.63 -4.32
N LYS A 11 -17.16 -22.92 -4.40
CA LYS A 11 -18.00 -23.47 -5.48
C LYS A 11 -19.47 -23.09 -5.23
N ASN A 12 -20.07 -22.31 -6.13
CA ASN A 12 -21.42 -21.75 -5.97
C ASN A 12 -22.48 -22.84 -5.79
N ALA A 13 -22.35 -23.95 -6.54
CA ALA A 13 -23.23 -25.11 -6.41
C ALA A 13 -23.27 -25.69 -4.97
N ARG A 14 -22.19 -25.58 -4.19
CA ARG A 14 -22.16 -26.02 -2.80
C ARG A 14 -23.07 -25.16 -1.93
N ILE A 15 -23.01 -23.84 -2.11
CA ILE A 15 -23.85 -22.87 -1.40
C ILE A 15 -25.30 -23.04 -1.81
N GLY A 16 -25.58 -23.18 -3.11
CA GLY A 16 -26.93 -23.45 -3.62
C GLY A 16 -27.58 -24.70 -2.99
N LYS A 17 -26.83 -25.80 -2.86
CA LYS A 17 -27.31 -27.02 -2.16
C LYS A 17 -27.63 -26.77 -0.69
N ILE A 18 -26.83 -25.97 0.01
CA ILE A 18 -27.06 -25.61 1.42
C ILE A 18 -28.31 -24.73 1.54
N MET A 19 -28.45 -23.74 0.66
CA MET A 19 -29.61 -22.84 0.61
C MET A 19 -30.91 -23.60 0.33
N GLN A 20 -30.88 -24.66 -0.49
CA GLN A 20 -32.08 -25.48 -0.73
C GLN A 20 -32.47 -26.35 0.46
N LYS A 21 -31.49 -26.88 1.20
CA LYS A 21 -31.76 -27.84 2.29
C LYS A 21 -31.94 -27.20 3.66
N ASN A 22 -31.13 -26.20 4.00
CA ASN A 22 -30.97 -25.68 5.36
C ASN A 22 -30.78 -24.15 5.39
N LYS A 23 -31.52 -23.40 4.55
CA LYS A 23 -31.35 -21.95 4.37
C LYS A 23 -31.29 -21.19 5.71
N ASP A 24 -32.31 -21.35 6.53
CA ASP A 24 -32.48 -20.50 7.72
C ASP A 24 -31.39 -20.75 8.75
N SER A 25 -31.04 -22.02 9.01
CA SER A 25 -29.95 -22.38 9.91
C SER A 25 -28.61 -21.84 9.40
N PHE A 26 -28.35 -21.96 8.10
CA PHE A 26 -27.14 -21.45 7.47
C PHE A 26 -27.06 -19.92 7.58
N TYR A 27 -28.13 -19.21 7.23
CA TYR A 27 -28.18 -17.75 7.27
C TYR A 27 -28.07 -17.23 8.70
N ASN A 28 -28.79 -17.84 9.63
CA ASN A 28 -28.76 -17.49 11.05
C ASN A 28 -27.39 -17.71 11.69
N ARG A 29 -26.58 -18.65 11.16
CA ARG A 29 -25.23 -18.87 11.65
C ARG A 29 -24.23 -17.85 11.13
N ILE A 30 -24.37 -17.40 9.88
CA ILE A 30 -23.28 -16.71 9.17
C ILE A 30 -23.51 -15.21 9.02
N PHE A 31 -24.75 -14.80 8.75
CA PHE A 31 -25.07 -13.44 8.37
C PHE A 31 -25.78 -12.70 9.50
N THR A 32 -25.48 -11.41 9.65
CA THR A 32 -26.26 -10.47 10.48
C THR A 32 -27.64 -10.21 9.88
N ALA A 33 -28.51 -9.47 10.57
CA ALA A 33 -29.82 -9.09 10.02
C ALA A 33 -29.64 -8.27 8.73
N ASP A 34 -28.89 -7.19 8.80
CA ASP A 34 -28.65 -6.31 7.66
C ASP A 34 -27.98 -7.02 6.45
N GLU A 35 -27.11 -8.00 6.70
CA GLU A 35 -26.51 -8.79 5.62
C GLU A 35 -27.56 -9.68 4.94
N LYS A 36 -28.54 -10.21 5.68
CA LYS A 36 -29.65 -10.98 5.10
C LYS A 36 -30.55 -10.07 4.29
N ASP A 37 -30.86 -8.88 4.79
CA ASP A 37 -31.66 -7.89 4.06
C ASP A 37 -30.99 -7.57 2.70
N TYR A 38 -29.67 -7.33 2.70
CA TYR A 38 -28.91 -7.15 1.47
C TYR A 38 -28.98 -8.37 0.53
N ILE A 39 -28.85 -9.59 1.06
CA ILE A 39 -28.95 -10.83 0.27
C ILE A 39 -30.36 -10.98 -0.33
N GLU A 40 -31.41 -10.61 0.42
CA GLU A 40 -32.79 -10.63 -0.03
C GLU A 40 -33.05 -9.62 -1.12
N ASP A 41 -32.52 -8.39 -1.01
CA ASP A 41 -32.54 -7.37 -2.06
C ASP A 41 -31.83 -7.82 -3.35
N LYS A 42 -30.87 -8.74 -3.23
CA LYS A 42 -30.23 -9.41 -4.37
C LYS A 42 -30.95 -10.69 -4.80
N ASN A 43 -32.22 -10.85 -4.45
CA ASN A 43 -33.06 -12.00 -4.78
C ASN A 43 -32.49 -13.34 -4.31
N ASN A 44 -31.76 -13.35 -3.18
CA ASN A 44 -31.06 -14.54 -2.68
C ASN A 44 -30.15 -15.18 -3.74
N ASN A 45 -29.48 -14.36 -4.56
CA ASN A 45 -28.55 -14.85 -5.57
C ASN A 45 -27.44 -15.70 -4.93
N VAL A 46 -27.26 -16.93 -5.44
CA VAL A 46 -26.31 -17.90 -4.88
C VAL A 46 -24.87 -17.39 -4.93
N ALA A 47 -24.47 -16.70 -6.00
CA ALA A 47 -23.12 -16.14 -6.13
C ALA A 47 -22.91 -14.95 -5.18
N THR A 48 -23.93 -14.15 -4.89
CA THR A 48 -23.86 -13.11 -3.85
C THR A 48 -23.60 -13.74 -2.47
N VAL A 49 -24.37 -14.76 -2.09
CA VAL A 49 -24.19 -15.47 -0.82
C VAL A 49 -22.82 -16.15 -0.75
N ALA A 50 -22.39 -16.79 -1.84
CA ALA A 50 -21.08 -17.44 -1.94
C ALA A 50 -19.93 -16.44 -1.84
N GLY A 51 -20.02 -15.29 -2.51
CA GLY A 51 -19.02 -14.22 -2.45
C GLY A 51 -18.90 -13.61 -1.06
N MET A 52 -20.02 -13.34 -0.38
CA MET A 52 -20.00 -12.86 1.00
C MET A 52 -19.44 -13.91 1.98
N PHE A 53 -19.79 -15.18 1.78
CA PHE A 53 -19.22 -16.29 2.56
C PHE A 53 -17.70 -16.39 2.35
N ALA A 54 -17.23 -16.35 1.11
CA ALA A 54 -15.81 -16.33 0.76
C ALA A 54 -15.09 -15.15 1.41
N ALA A 55 -15.70 -13.95 1.42
CA ALA A 55 -15.12 -12.77 2.04
C ALA A 55 -14.92 -12.96 3.55
N LYS A 56 -15.91 -13.56 4.24
CA LYS A 56 -15.79 -13.85 5.67
C LYS A 56 -14.68 -14.86 5.97
N GLU A 57 -14.55 -15.91 5.15
CA GLU A 57 -13.43 -16.86 5.27
C GLU A 57 -12.07 -16.21 4.99
N ALA A 58 -11.97 -15.39 3.93
CA ALA A 58 -10.77 -14.65 3.60
C ALA A 58 -10.30 -13.76 4.76
N VAL A 59 -11.22 -13.01 5.38
CA VAL A 59 -10.91 -12.19 6.56
C VAL A 59 -10.49 -13.06 7.74
N SER A 60 -11.18 -14.18 8.00
CA SER A 60 -10.80 -15.11 9.07
C SER A 60 -9.37 -15.67 8.90
N LYS A 61 -8.98 -16.01 7.67
CA LYS A 61 -7.61 -16.46 7.34
C LYS A 61 -6.57 -15.36 7.52
N LEU A 62 -6.91 -14.12 7.15
CA LEU A 62 -6.04 -12.95 7.36
C LEU A 62 -5.76 -12.72 8.85
N ILE A 63 -6.79 -12.86 9.70
CA ILE A 63 -6.65 -12.74 11.16
C ILE A 63 -5.77 -13.88 11.69
N GLY A 64 -5.80 -15.04 11.05
CA GLY A 64 -4.93 -16.18 11.34
C GLY A 64 -5.43 -17.06 12.49
N THR A 65 -6.65 -16.84 12.97
CA THR A 65 -7.27 -17.59 14.06
C THR A 65 -8.31 -18.61 13.59
N GLY A 66 -8.71 -18.55 12.31
CA GLY A 66 -9.84 -19.30 11.79
C GLY A 66 -11.17 -18.84 12.41
N ILE A 67 -12.28 -19.46 11.99
CA ILE A 67 -13.59 -19.21 12.60
C ILE A 67 -13.63 -19.94 13.94
N GLY A 68 -13.85 -19.19 15.02
CA GLY A 68 -13.81 -19.70 16.39
C GLY A 68 -13.50 -18.59 17.39
N GLN A 69 -12.29 -18.01 17.30
CA GLN A 69 -11.96 -16.81 18.08
C GLN A 69 -12.70 -15.56 17.57
N VAL A 70 -12.97 -15.54 16.27
CA VAL A 70 -13.85 -14.58 15.63
C VAL A 70 -15.03 -15.38 15.06
N SER A 71 -16.25 -14.95 15.37
CA SER A 71 -17.45 -15.57 14.82
C SER A 71 -17.75 -15.03 13.41
N TRP A 72 -18.58 -15.76 12.66
CA TRP A 72 -19.03 -15.29 11.35
C TRP A 72 -19.71 -13.92 11.40
N LYS A 73 -20.45 -13.62 12.47
CA LYS A 73 -21.18 -12.36 12.64
C LYS A 73 -20.32 -11.22 13.18
N ASP A 74 -19.09 -11.52 13.58
CA ASP A 74 -18.12 -10.48 13.94
C ASP A 74 -17.46 -9.85 12.71
N ILE A 75 -17.56 -10.52 11.57
CA ILE A 75 -17.05 -10.10 10.26
C ILE A 75 -18.26 -9.70 9.41
N ILE A 76 -18.51 -8.41 9.26
CA ILE A 76 -19.73 -7.88 8.62
C ILE A 76 -19.35 -7.28 7.26
N ILE A 77 -19.94 -7.81 6.19
CA ILE A 77 -19.70 -7.33 4.83
C ILE A 77 -20.75 -6.28 4.50
N ARG A 78 -20.29 -5.08 4.16
CA ARG A 78 -21.12 -3.95 3.73
C ARG A 78 -20.78 -3.58 2.29
N HIS A 79 -21.66 -2.81 1.65
CA HIS A 79 -21.41 -2.27 0.32
C HIS A 79 -21.71 -0.77 0.32
N ASP A 80 -20.86 0.02 -0.35
CA ASP A 80 -21.10 1.45 -0.52
C ASP A 80 -22.15 1.73 -1.63
N LEU A 81 -22.43 3.01 -1.88
CA LEU A 81 -23.38 3.45 -2.90
C LEU A 81 -22.98 3.05 -4.33
N TYR A 82 -21.71 2.71 -4.57
CA TYR A 82 -21.19 2.24 -5.85
C TYR A 82 -21.07 0.71 -5.92
N GLY A 83 -21.50 0.00 -4.86
CA GLY A 83 -21.44 -1.44 -4.77
C GLY A 83 -20.07 -2.00 -4.40
N ARG A 84 -19.10 -1.17 -3.98
CA ARG A 84 -17.80 -1.64 -3.49
C ARG A 84 -18.00 -2.33 -2.14
N PRO A 85 -17.54 -3.59 -1.96
CA PRO A 85 -17.58 -4.23 -0.66
C PRO A 85 -16.56 -3.61 0.29
N TYR A 86 -16.97 -3.40 1.54
CA TYR A 86 -16.07 -2.99 2.62
C TYR A 86 -16.39 -3.76 3.91
N LEU A 87 -15.43 -3.80 4.81
CA LEU A 87 -15.50 -4.59 6.03
C LEU A 87 -15.90 -3.71 7.22
N GLU A 88 -16.89 -4.16 7.97
CA GLU A 88 -17.17 -3.71 9.32
C GLU A 88 -16.88 -4.85 10.30
N LEU A 89 -16.19 -4.55 11.40
CA LEU A 89 -15.84 -5.52 12.43
C LEU A 89 -16.56 -5.20 13.74
N SER A 90 -17.06 -6.24 14.42
CA SER A 90 -17.56 -6.12 15.79
C SER A 90 -16.44 -5.67 16.74
N THR A 91 -16.83 -5.22 17.94
CA THR A 91 -15.87 -4.85 18.99
C THR A 91 -14.92 -5.99 19.34
N VAL A 92 -15.39 -7.24 19.34
CA VAL A 92 -14.58 -8.43 19.64
C VAL A 92 -13.53 -8.65 18.55
N ALA A 93 -13.94 -8.66 17.28
CA ALA A 93 -13.01 -8.81 16.16
C ALA A 93 -11.99 -7.66 16.09
N LYS A 94 -12.43 -6.41 16.28
CA LYS A 94 -11.54 -5.24 16.34
C LYS A 94 -10.47 -5.38 17.41
N ASN A 95 -10.84 -5.87 18.61
CA ASN A 95 -9.87 -6.06 19.68
C ASN A 95 -8.82 -7.13 19.34
N ILE A 96 -9.22 -8.20 18.65
CA ILE A 96 -8.31 -9.25 18.18
C ILE A 96 -7.37 -8.70 17.09
N THR A 97 -7.91 -8.03 16.07
CA THR A 97 -7.10 -7.47 14.97
C THR A 97 -6.13 -6.41 15.49
N ASN A 98 -6.55 -5.56 16.42
CA ASN A 98 -5.69 -4.55 17.05
C ASN A 98 -4.52 -5.17 17.82
N LYS A 99 -4.75 -6.25 18.58
CA LYS A 99 -3.68 -7.00 19.27
C LYS A 99 -2.69 -7.63 18.29
N LEU A 100 -3.15 -7.98 17.09
CA LEU A 100 -2.32 -8.49 16.00
C LEU A 100 -1.64 -7.38 15.18
N GLY A 101 -1.88 -6.11 15.51
CA GLY A 101 -1.37 -4.95 14.77
C GLY A 101 -2.05 -4.71 13.41
N ILE A 102 -3.25 -5.25 13.21
CA ILE A 102 -4.03 -5.11 11.98
C ILE A 102 -5.09 -4.04 12.21
N TYR A 103 -4.88 -2.85 11.67
CA TYR A 103 -5.76 -1.70 11.89
C TYR A 103 -6.70 -1.41 10.71
N ASN A 104 -6.24 -1.69 9.50
CA ASN A 104 -6.99 -1.51 8.28
C ASN A 104 -7.05 -2.84 7.54
N ILE A 105 -8.24 -3.21 7.07
CA ILE A 105 -8.49 -4.39 6.25
C ILE A 105 -9.36 -3.96 5.09
N ASP A 106 -8.88 -4.19 3.88
CA ASP A 106 -9.63 -4.07 2.64
C ASP A 106 -10.02 -5.46 2.14
N ILE A 107 -11.17 -5.53 1.48
CA ILE A 107 -11.68 -6.75 0.87
C ILE A 107 -12.05 -6.50 -0.60
N SER A 108 -11.99 -7.55 -1.39
CA SER A 108 -12.50 -7.58 -2.77
C SER A 108 -13.18 -8.91 -3.02
N ILE A 109 -14.33 -8.86 -3.69
CA ILE A 109 -15.14 -10.04 -4.03
C ILE A 109 -15.27 -10.08 -5.54
N SER A 110 -15.11 -11.27 -6.12
CA SER A 110 -15.39 -11.53 -7.53
C SER A 110 -16.26 -12.78 -7.64
N ASN A 111 -17.31 -12.68 -8.45
CA ASN A 111 -18.28 -13.74 -8.66
C ASN A 111 -18.26 -14.13 -10.14
N GLU A 112 -18.18 -15.43 -10.38
CA GLU A 112 -18.29 -16.09 -11.67
C GLU A 112 -19.47 -17.09 -11.57
N GLU A 113 -19.91 -17.69 -12.67
CA GLU A 113 -20.98 -18.69 -12.70
C GLU A 113 -20.73 -19.85 -11.72
N GLU A 114 -19.55 -20.49 -11.79
CA GLU A 114 -19.27 -21.69 -10.99
C GLU A 114 -18.65 -21.39 -9.62
N TYR A 115 -17.93 -20.28 -9.53
CA TYR A 115 -17.11 -19.96 -8.36
C TYR A 115 -17.24 -18.50 -7.93
N SER A 116 -17.17 -18.30 -6.61
CA SER A 116 -17.00 -17.00 -5.99
C SER A 116 -15.67 -16.98 -5.24
N VAL A 117 -14.91 -15.89 -5.38
CA VAL A 117 -13.61 -15.70 -4.74
C VAL A 117 -13.60 -14.39 -3.98
N ALA A 118 -12.90 -14.38 -2.84
CA ALA A 118 -12.65 -13.15 -2.12
C ALA A 118 -11.21 -13.07 -1.61
N LEU A 119 -10.66 -11.86 -1.67
CA LEU A 119 -9.37 -11.49 -1.11
C LEU A 119 -9.59 -10.51 0.04
N ALA A 120 -8.91 -10.74 1.15
CA ALA A 120 -8.74 -9.79 2.24
C ALA A 120 -7.26 -9.44 2.36
N ILE A 121 -6.97 -8.15 2.48
CA ILE A 121 -5.62 -7.63 2.72
C ILE A 121 -5.67 -6.65 3.90
N GLY A 122 -4.70 -6.73 4.78
CA GLY A 122 -4.67 -5.88 5.95
C GLY A 122 -3.31 -5.89 6.60
N GLY A 123 -3.05 -4.90 7.45
CA GLY A 123 -1.76 -4.84 8.10
C GLY A 123 -1.56 -3.61 8.96
N GLN A 124 -0.33 -3.45 9.42
CA GLN A 124 0.07 -2.22 10.06
C GLN A 124 0.14 -1.13 9.00
N THR A 125 -0.88 -0.28 8.97
CA THR A 125 -0.62 1.08 8.52
C THR A 125 0.14 1.74 9.66
N LYS A 126 1.42 2.03 9.47
CA LYS A 126 2.09 3.05 10.29
C LYS A 126 1.39 4.36 9.96
N ILE A 127 0.26 4.63 10.61
CA ILE A 127 -0.22 6.00 10.71
C ILE A 127 0.78 6.65 11.65
N MET A 128 1.78 7.30 11.06
CA MET A 128 2.73 8.10 11.81
C MET A 128 1.94 9.35 12.23
N ILE A 129 1.29 9.28 13.39
CA ILE A 129 0.66 10.44 14.00
C ILE A 129 1.81 11.34 14.44
N ILE A 130 2.09 12.35 13.63
CA ILE A 130 3.08 13.37 13.95
C ILE A 130 2.46 14.23 15.04
N ALA A 131 3.11 14.29 16.20
CA ALA A 131 2.65 15.10 17.32
C ALA A 131 2.46 16.57 16.90
N ASP A 132 1.46 17.23 17.49
CA ASP A 132 1.11 18.58 17.05
C ASP A 132 2.21 19.62 17.28
N ASN A 133 3.09 19.32 18.23
CA ASN A 133 4.22 20.12 18.65
C ASN A 133 5.56 19.75 17.99
N MET A 134 5.56 19.04 16.85
CA MET A 134 6.81 18.71 16.16
C MET A 134 7.52 20.01 15.70
N PRO A 135 8.75 20.31 16.17
CA PRO A 135 9.41 21.59 15.92
C PRO A 135 9.78 21.83 14.45
N TYR A 136 9.91 20.75 13.67
CA TYR A 136 10.23 20.79 12.25
C TYR A 136 9.16 20.07 11.43
N ARG A 137 8.09 20.79 11.08
CA ARG A 137 7.09 20.30 10.13
C ARG A 137 7.56 20.60 8.70
N LEU A 138 7.47 19.60 7.82
CA LEU A 138 7.54 19.87 6.38
C LEU A 138 6.41 20.84 6.03
N LYS A 139 6.71 21.86 5.22
CA LYS A 139 5.70 22.83 4.79
C LYS A 139 4.55 22.08 4.08
N LYS A 140 3.31 22.39 4.45
CA LYS A 140 2.12 21.82 3.78
C LYS A 140 2.17 22.20 2.30
N ARG A 141 2.00 21.20 1.43
CA ARG A 141 1.97 21.40 -0.02
C ARG A 141 0.57 21.83 -0.48
N THR A 142 0.48 22.80 -1.38
CA THR A 142 -0.79 23.21 -1.99
C THR A 142 -1.17 22.22 -3.09
N GLN A 143 -2.46 22.10 -3.42
CA GLN A 143 -2.90 21.17 -4.47
C GLN A 143 -2.36 21.55 -5.87
N GLU A 144 -2.10 22.84 -6.10
CA GLU A 144 -1.57 23.36 -7.37
C GLU A 144 -0.03 23.30 -7.45
N SER A 145 0.63 22.86 -6.39
CA SER A 145 2.09 22.80 -6.37
C SER A 145 2.66 21.70 -7.26
N HIS A 146 3.83 21.94 -7.82
CA HIS A 146 4.57 21.01 -8.64
C HIS A 146 6.02 20.86 -8.19
N LYS A 147 6.74 19.95 -8.85
CA LYS A 147 8.15 19.63 -8.57
C LYS A 147 9.11 20.84 -8.60
N GLY A 148 8.70 21.96 -9.19
CA GLY A 148 9.51 23.18 -9.26
C GLY A 148 9.45 24.05 -8.00
N ASP A 149 8.43 23.87 -7.16
CA ASP A 149 8.15 24.75 -6.02
C ASP A 149 8.95 24.40 -4.76
N TYR A 150 9.48 23.17 -4.70
CA TYR A 150 10.08 22.60 -3.49
C TYR A 150 11.59 22.48 -3.55
N GLY A 151 12.22 23.43 -4.24
CA GLY A 151 13.65 23.55 -4.36
C GLY A 151 14.31 22.45 -5.21
N ARG A 152 15.56 22.71 -5.53
CA ARG A 152 16.38 21.94 -6.47
C ARG A 152 17.73 21.67 -5.81
N ILE A 153 18.07 20.40 -5.67
CA ILE A 153 19.36 19.99 -5.12
C ILE A 153 20.18 19.27 -6.20
N GLY A 154 21.45 19.62 -6.30
CA GLY A 154 22.43 18.87 -7.07
C GLY A 154 23.30 18.05 -6.16
N ILE A 155 23.60 16.83 -6.57
CA ILE A 155 24.48 15.91 -5.84
C ILE A 155 25.57 15.49 -6.81
N ILE A 156 26.77 15.98 -6.55
CA ILE A 156 27.98 15.66 -7.31
C ILE A 156 28.70 14.54 -6.56
N GLY A 157 28.84 13.38 -7.20
CA GLY A 157 29.37 12.21 -6.54
C GLY A 157 29.47 11.00 -7.44
N GLY A 158 29.69 9.85 -6.82
CA GLY A 158 29.82 8.56 -7.49
C GLY A 158 31.22 8.30 -8.04
N SER A 159 31.63 7.05 -7.91
CA SER A 159 32.83 6.48 -8.51
C SER A 159 32.56 4.99 -8.74
N VAL A 160 33.38 4.36 -9.57
CA VAL A 160 33.28 2.91 -9.84
C VAL A 160 33.33 2.15 -8.51
N GLY A 161 32.30 1.34 -8.25
CA GLY A 161 32.18 0.58 -7.00
C GLY A 161 31.61 1.33 -5.78
N MET A 162 31.44 2.67 -5.84
CA MET A 162 30.92 3.47 -4.70
C MET A 162 29.66 4.29 -5.02
N LEU A 163 28.96 3.97 -6.13
CA LEU A 163 27.70 4.63 -6.51
C LEU A 163 26.59 4.56 -5.44
N GLY A 164 26.64 3.57 -4.54
CA GLY A 164 25.64 3.40 -3.49
C GLY A 164 25.50 4.62 -2.57
N ALA A 165 26.61 5.28 -2.23
CA ALA A 165 26.56 6.48 -1.38
C ALA A 165 25.83 7.63 -2.07
N MET A 166 26.13 7.87 -3.36
CA MET A 166 25.44 8.87 -4.16
C MET A 166 23.95 8.57 -4.29
N TYR A 167 23.59 7.31 -4.59
CA TYR A 167 22.20 6.87 -4.68
C TYR A 167 21.43 7.13 -3.37
N LEU A 168 21.99 6.72 -2.24
CA LEU A 168 21.35 6.88 -0.92
C LEU A 168 21.20 8.36 -0.53
N SER A 169 22.22 9.19 -0.78
CA SER A 169 22.12 10.64 -0.56
C SER A 169 21.02 11.26 -1.43
N SER A 170 20.91 10.84 -2.68
CA SER A 170 19.90 11.33 -3.63
C SER A 170 18.47 10.95 -3.21
N TYR A 171 18.26 9.69 -2.82
CA TYR A 171 16.96 9.27 -2.29
C TYR A 171 16.66 9.87 -0.91
N GLY A 172 17.68 10.15 -0.10
CA GLY A 172 17.54 10.92 1.13
C GLY A 172 16.95 12.30 0.85
N ALA A 173 17.44 12.98 -0.18
CA ALA A 173 16.93 14.29 -0.59
C ALA A 173 15.52 14.24 -1.21
N LEU A 174 15.19 13.19 -1.99
CA LEU A 174 13.81 12.98 -2.44
C LEU A 174 12.86 12.78 -1.25
N ARG A 175 13.26 11.93 -0.30
CA ARG A 175 12.46 11.60 0.89
C ARG A 175 12.32 12.75 1.87
N SER A 176 13.26 13.71 1.89
CA SER A 176 13.12 14.94 2.67
C SER A 176 12.11 15.92 2.06
N GLY A 177 11.60 15.63 0.86
CA GLY A 177 10.58 16.45 0.20
C GLY A 177 11.15 17.50 -0.76
N THR A 178 12.36 17.31 -1.27
CA THR A 178 12.90 18.16 -2.34
C THR A 178 12.09 17.98 -3.62
N GLY A 179 11.89 19.07 -4.36
CA GLY A 179 11.14 19.07 -5.61
C GLY A 179 11.87 18.38 -6.75
N LEU A 180 13.12 18.78 -7.01
CA LEU A 180 13.99 18.19 -8.03
C LEU A 180 15.33 17.78 -7.43
N VAL A 181 15.73 16.53 -7.67
CA VAL A 181 17.04 16.00 -7.27
C VAL A 181 17.84 15.67 -8.53
N TYR A 182 18.96 16.36 -8.69
CA TYR A 182 19.88 16.18 -9.80
C TYR A 182 21.09 15.37 -9.36
N ALA A 183 21.27 14.18 -9.92
CA ALA A 183 22.47 13.38 -9.76
C ALA A 183 23.49 13.76 -10.85
N ILE A 184 24.62 14.33 -10.45
CA ILE A 184 25.65 14.84 -11.35
C ILE A 184 26.89 13.95 -11.23
N LEU A 185 27.17 13.15 -12.26
CA LEU A 185 28.23 12.14 -12.25
C LEU A 185 28.76 11.85 -13.66
N GLN A 186 29.87 11.11 -13.73
CA GLN A 186 30.47 10.68 -15.00
C GLN A 186 29.48 9.85 -15.82
N LYS A 187 29.57 9.99 -17.14
CA LYS A 187 28.66 9.37 -18.11
C LYS A 187 28.50 7.86 -17.93
N ASP A 188 29.60 7.15 -17.69
CA ASP A 188 29.57 5.68 -17.55
C ASP A 188 28.80 5.24 -16.29
N LEU A 189 28.84 6.06 -15.24
CA LEU A 189 28.16 5.79 -13.97
C LEU A 189 26.68 6.23 -14.00
N ALA A 190 26.34 7.20 -14.84
CA ALA A 190 24.98 7.69 -15.01
C ALA A 190 24.02 6.58 -15.44
N ARG A 191 24.46 5.70 -16.34
CA ARG A 191 23.68 4.55 -16.79
C ARG A 191 23.36 3.61 -15.62
N ASP A 192 24.35 3.26 -14.82
CA ASP A 192 24.20 2.36 -13.68
C ASP A 192 23.28 2.95 -12.60
N LEU A 193 23.40 4.26 -12.35
CA LEU A 193 22.52 4.95 -11.42
C LEU A 193 21.07 4.96 -11.92
N ASN A 194 20.83 5.23 -13.20
CA ASN A 194 19.48 5.30 -13.77
C ASN A 194 18.73 3.96 -13.71
N ILE A 195 19.44 2.82 -13.73
CA ILE A 195 18.82 1.49 -13.54
C ILE A 195 18.17 1.38 -12.15
N LYS A 196 18.75 2.03 -11.14
CA LYS A 196 18.27 1.98 -9.76
C LYS A 196 17.44 3.19 -9.35
N GLY A 197 17.65 4.34 -9.97
CA GLY A 197 17.19 5.65 -9.52
C GLY A 197 16.37 6.41 -10.56
N THR A 198 15.28 5.83 -11.03
CA THR A 198 14.43 6.40 -12.09
C THR A 198 13.80 7.76 -11.75
N GLU A 199 13.65 8.05 -10.46
CA GLU A 199 13.08 9.29 -9.94
C GLU A 199 14.11 10.45 -9.91
N LEU A 200 15.40 10.14 -10.09
CA LEU A 200 16.48 11.12 -10.12
C LEU A 200 16.65 11.72 -11.51
N ILE A 201 16.98 13.00 -11.56
CA ILE A 201 17.38 13.65 -12.81
C ILE A 201 18.88 13.52 -12.95
N THR A 202 19.33 12.66 -13.85
CA THR A 202 20.76 12.47 -14.06
C THR A 202 21.32 13.51 -15.03
N LYS A 203 22.40 14.18 -14.64
CA LYS A 203 23.20 15.05 -15.50
C LYS A 203 24.59 14.43 -15.65
N GLU A 204 24.94 14.07 -16.87
CA GLU A 204 26.25 13.54 -17.22
C GLU A 204 27.28 14.67 -17.21
N ALA A 205 28.43 14.45 -16.55
CA ALA A 205 29.52 15.40 -16.48
C ALA A 205 30.87 14.68 -16.50
N ASP A 206 31.65 14.91 -17.55
CA ASP A 206 32.96 14.25 -17.74
C ASP A 206 34.15 15.23 -17.57
N GLU A 207 33.89 16.54 -17.55
CA GLU A 207 34.91 17.59 -17.37
C GLU A 207 34.47 18.67 -16.38
N LEU A 208 35.43 19.34 -15.74
CA LEU A 208 35.19 20.34 -14.68
C LEU A 208 34.25 21.48 -15.13
N SER A 209 34.35 21.90 -16.39
CA SER A 209 33.49 22.93 -16.97
C SER A 209 32.01 22.50 -16.98
N VAL A 210 31.75 21.23 -17.25
CA VAL A 210 30.41 20.62 -17.26
C VAL A 210 29.87 20.49 -15.85
N TYR A 211 30.70 20.08 -14.88
CA TYR A 211 30.31 20.05 -13.47
C TYR A 211 29.89 21.43 -12.95
N ARG A 212 30.60 22.49 -13.32
CA ARG A 212 30.24 23.87 -12.93
C ARG A 212 28.90 24.30 -13.53
N LYS A 213 28.71 24.12 -14.83
CA LYS A 213 27.43 24.44 -15.50
C LYS A 213 26.26 23.62 -14.97
N ALA A 214 26.50 22.37 -14.56
CA ALA A 214 25.45 21.50 -14.03
C ALA A 214 24.85 22.03 -12.71
N GLN A 215 25.56 22.92 -12.01
CA GLN A 215 25.12 23.56 -10.76
C GLN A 215 24.14 24.71 -10.97
N ASP A 216 24.01 25.22 -12.20
CA ASP A 216 23.18 26.39 -12.48
C ASP A 216 21.71 26.13 -12.18
N GLY A 217 21.08 27.07 -11.48
CA GLY A 217 19.66 27.02 -11.12
C GLY A 217 19.30 26.04 -10.02
N LEU A 218 20.29 25.55 -9.26
CA LEU A 218 20.10 24.79 -8.03
C LEU A 218 19.97 25.72 -6.81
N ASP A 219 19.15 25.33 -5.85
CA ASP A 219 19.04 26.01 -4.54
C ASP A 219 20.07 25.48 -3.54
N SER A 220 20.56 24.25 -3.74
CA SER A 220 21.56 23.61 -2.88
C SER A 220 22.41 22.61 -3.65
N LEU A 221 23.63 22.38 -3.15
CA LEU A 221 24.59 21.48 -3.75
C LEU A 221 25.28 20.62 -2.68
N VAL A 222 25.37 19.33 -2.93
CA VAL A 222 26.12 18.37 -2.13
C VAL A 222 27.23 17.80 -3.00
N ILE A 223 28.45 17.75 -2.46
CA ILE A 223 29.63 17.25 -3.16
C ILE A 223 30.30 16.18 -2.31
N GLY A 224 30.71 15.08 -2.94
CA GLY A 224 31.52 14.05 -2.27
C GLY A 224 30.88 12.68 -2.04
N PRO A 225 29.53 12.49 -2.03
CA PRO A 225 28.97 11.15 -1.84
C PRO A 225 29.52 10.14 -2.85
N GLY A 226 30.29 9.16 -2.38
CA GLY A 226 30.79 8.07 -3.21
C GLY A 226 31.92 8.46 -4.17
N PHE A 227 32.62 9.58 -3.98
CA PHE A 227 33.82 9.90 -4.79
C PHE A 227 35.03 8.98 -4.51
N GLY A 228 35.01 8.23 -3.41
CA GLY A 228 36.17 7.48 -2.97
C GLY A 228 37.30 8.37 -2.49
N THR A 229 38.42 7.74 -2.12
CA THR A 229 39.62 8.41 -1.59
C THR A 229 40.82 8.33 -2.53
N GLY A 230 40.60 7.91 -3.79
CA GLY A 230 41.66 7.64 -4.76
C GLY A 230 42.45 8.92 -5.10
N ASN A 231 43.71 8.95 -4.66
CA ASN A 231 44.76 9.95 -4.88
C ASN A 231 44.26 11.40 -5.04
N ARG A 232 44.12 12.08 -3.90
CA ARG A 232 44.12 13.54 -3.81
C ARG A 232 45.42 14.13 -4.34
#